data_AF-D8LZT7-F1
#
_entry.id   AF-D8LZT7-F1
#
_cell.length_a   1.000
_cell.length_b   1.000
_cell.length_c   1.000
_cell.angle_alpha   90.00
_cell.angle_beta   90.00
_cell.angle_gamma   90.00
#
_symmetry.space_group_name_H-M   'P 1'
#
loop_
_entity.id
_entity.type
_entity.pdbx_description
1 polymer ?
#
loop_
_entity_poly.entity_id
_entity_poly.type
_entity_poly.pdbx_seq_one_letter_code
_entity_poly.pdbx_strand_id
1 'polypeptide(L)' 'MRRNQGKIVFKGTGFNSIRHFKNEVESIEEGKECGIQIKGFTDFKEGDVIETYEYRDVRQPLS' A
#
# COMPACT_ATOMS: atom_id res chain seq x y z
N MET A 1 4.92 -2.08 0.35
CA MET A 1 6.38 -1.89 0.39
C MET A 1 6.70 -0.43 0.09
N ARG A 2 7.54 0.23 0.90
CA ARG A 2 7.99 1.62 0.64
C ARG A 2 9.38 1.61 0.02
N ARG A 3 9.59 2.40 -1.04
CA ARG A 3 10.90 2.65 -1.64
C ARG A 3 11.26 4.14 -1.55
N ASN A 4 12.53 4.44 -1.30
CA ASN A 4 13.10 5.78 -1.40
C ASN A 4 14.38 5.69 -2.24
N GLN A 5 14.47 6.44 -3.35
CA GLN A 5 15.62 6.42 -4.29
C GLN A 5 16.07 5.01 -4.70
N GLY A 6 15.11 4.13 -5.01
CA GLY A 6 15.40 2.75 -5.45
C GLY A 6 15.76 1.76 -4.33
N LYS A 7 15.88 2.20 -3.06
CA LYS A 7 16.12 1.31 -1.92
C LYS A 7 14.82 1.00 -1.18
N ILE A 8 14.65 -0.28 -0.81
CA ILE A 8 13.51 -0.72 0.01
C ILE A 8 13.77 -0.28 1.45
N VAL A 9 12.95 0.64 1.95
CA VAL A 9 13.08 1.21 3.31
C VAL A 9 12.10 0.59 4.29
N PHE A 10 10.99 0.00 3.81
CA PHE A 10 10.02 -0.68 4.68
C PHE A 10 9.28 -1.82 3.96
N LYS A 11 9.21 -2.97 4.63
CA LYS A 11 8.38 -4.12 4.26
C LYS A 11 7.38 -4.40 5.40
N GLY A 12 6.14 -3.99 5.20
CA GLY A 12 5.01 -4.30 6.09
C GLY A 12 3.98 -5.15 5.36
N THR A 13 3.20 -5.91 6.12
CA THR A 13 2.26 -6.93 5.63
C THR A 13 0.81 -6.47 5.57
N GLY A 14 0.45 -5.28 6.07
CA GLY A 14 -0.94 -4.83 6.06
C GLY A 14 -1.13 -3.32 6.19
N PHE A 15 -2.13 -2.83 5.47
CA PHE A 15 -2.74 -1.54 5.74
C PHE A 15 -3.58 -1.65 7.00
N ASN A 16 -3.52 -0.62 7.84
CA ASN A 16 -4.37 -0.50 9.02
C ASN A 16 -5.74 0.06 8.63
N SER A 17 -5.78 1.08 7.77
CA SER A 17 -7.00 1.67 7.24
C SER A 17 -6.72 2.55 6.02
N ILE A 18 -7.73 2.70 5.16
CA ILE A 18 -7.78 3.69 4.09
C ILE A 18 -8.97 4.61 4.40
N ARG A 19 -8.75 5.92 4.33
CA ARG A 19 -9.76 6.92 4.64
C ARG A 19 -9.89 7.91 3.49
N HIS A 20 -11.11 8.13 3.03
CA HIS A 20 -11.43 9.21 2.11
C HIS A 20 -12.15 10.31 2.91
N PHE A 21 -11.45 11.42 3.13
CA PHE A 21 -11.87 12.50 4.03
C PHE A 21 -12.17 11.98 5.46
N LYS A 22 -13.45 11.92 5.84
CA LYS A 22 -13.90 11.47 7.15
C LYS A 22 -14.37 10.01 7.16
N ASN A 23 -14.52 9.40 5.99
CA ASN A 23 -15.08 8.05 5.85
C ASN A 23 -13.97 7.03 5.66
N GLU A 24 -14.06 5.94 6.43
CA GLU A 24 -13.23 4.76 6.20
C GLU A 24 -13.75 4.00 4.98
N VAL A 25 -12.85 3.60 4.09
CA VAL A 25 -13.19 2.95 2.82
C VAL A 25 -12.31 1.74 2.61
N GLU A 26 -12.84 0.71 1.94
CA GLU A 26 -12.06 -0.48 1.60
C GLU A 26 -11.21 -0.26 0.34
N SER A 27 -11.65 0.60 -0.58
CA SER A 27 -10.94 0.93 -1.82
C SER A 27 -11.20 2.37 -2.25
N ILE A 28 -10.29 2.91 -3.06
CA ILE A 28 -10.43 4.22 -3.68
C ILE A 28 -10.00 4.16 -5.14
N GLU A 29 -10.65 4.96 -5.98
CA GLU A 29 -10.30 5.10 -7.39
C GLU A 29 -8.98 5.84 -7.58
N GLU A 30 -8.30 5.54 -8.68
CA GLU A 30 -7.07 6.23 -9.08
C GLU A 30 -7.33 7.74 -9.25
N GLY A 31 -6.34 8.54 -8.84
CA GLY A 31 -6.40 10.00 -8.96
C GLY A 31 -7.22 10.71 -7.88
N LYS A 32 -7.74 9.97 -6.88
CA LYS A 32 -8.41 10.57 -5.71
C LYS A 32 -7.49 10.61 -4.49
N GLU A 33 -7.69 11.62 -3.66
CA GLU A 33 -6.97 11.75 -2.41
C GLU A 33 -7.48 10.75 -1.37
N CYS A 34 -6.55 10.04 -0.73
CA CYS A 34 -6.83 9.19 0.41
C CYS A 34 -5.79 9.39 1.51
N GLY A 35 -6.23 9.28 2.76
CA GLY A 35 -5.37 9.05 3.90
C GLY A 35 -5.15 7.55 4.05
N ILE A 36 -3.91 7.12 4.24
CA ILE A 36 -3.56 5.72 4.49
C ILE A 36 -2.82 5.60 5.81
N GLN A 37 -3.12 4.55 6.55
CA GLN A 37 -2.36 4.19 7.74
C GLN A 37 -1.74 2.82 7.52
N ILE A 38 -0.42 2.71 7.70
CA ILE A 38 0.31 1.45 7.56
C ILE A 38 0.65 0.93 8.95
N LYS A 39 0.38 -0.34 9.21
CA LYS A 39 0.65 -0.93 10.52
C LYS A 39 2.14 -0.87 10.82
N GLY A 40 2.50 -0.25 11.95
CA GLY A 40 3.89 -0.13 12.41
C GLY A 40 4.74 0.89 11.65
N PHE A 41 4.11 1.81 10.91
CA PHE A 41 4.83 2.81 10.14
C PHE A 41 4.13 4.18 10.17
N THR A 42 4.89 5.21 10.56
CA THR A 42 4.37 6.58 10.77
C THR A 42 5.25 7.67 10.18
N ASP A 43 6.47 7.35 9.71
CA ASP A 43 7.42 8.34 9.14
C ASP A 43 7.28 8.42 7.61
N PHE A 44 6.20 9.06 7.14
CA PHE A 44 6.00 9.38 5.72
C PHE A 44 6.72 10.69 5.37
N LYS A 45 7.42 10.72 4.23
CA LYS A 45 8.08 11.91 3.69
C LYS A 45 7.59 12.20 2.29
N GLU A 46 7.57 13.47 1.91
CA GLU A 46 7.25 13.87 0.54
C GLU A 46 8.18 13.15 -0.45
N GLY A 47 7.60 12.65 -1.54
CA GLY A 47 8.31 11.85 -2.55
C GLY A 47 8.33 10.34 -2.29
N ASP A 48 7.72 9.86 -1.20
CA ASP A 48 7.59 8.43 -0.95
C ASP A 48 6.62 7.74 -1.92
N VAL A 49 7.05 6.59 -2.45
CA VAL A 49 6.22 5.72 -3.29
C VAL A 49 5.88 4.45 -2.52
N ILE A 50 4.57 4.15 -2.43
CA ILE A 50 4.03 3.00 -1.72
C ILE A 50 3.50 2.03 -2.75
N GLU A 51 4.13 0.86 -2.84
CA GLU A 51 3.73 -0.22 -3.73
C GLU A 51 3.01 -1.31 -2.95
N THR A 52 1.81 -1.68 -3.39
CA THR A 52 1.05 -2.81 -2.86
C THR A 52 1.15 -3.99 -3.82
N TYR A 53 1.06 -5.20 -3.29
CA TYR A 53 1.01 -6.39 -4.11
C TYR A 53 0.08 -7.39 -3.44
N GLU A 54 -0.65 -8.13 -4.26
CA GLU A 54 -1.47 -9.25 -3.82
C GLU A 54 -0.79 -10.55 -4.26
N TYR A 55 -0.75 -11.53 -3.38
CA TYR A 55 -0.36 -12.88 -3.78
C TYR A 55 -1.53 -13.53 -4.50
N ARG A 56 -1.39 -13.74 -5.81
CA ARG A 56 -2.32 -14.55 -6.59
C ARG A 56 -1.68 -15.92 -6.84
N ASP A 57 -2.29 -16.95 -6.27
CA ASP A 57 -1.87 -18.34 -6.48
C ASP A 57 -2.33 -18.79 -7.88
N VAL A 58 -1.42 -18.71 -8.86
CA VAL A 58 -1.67 -19.19 -10.21
C VAL A 58 -1.35 -20.67 -10.27
N ARG A 59 -2.39 -21.51 -10.21
CA ARG A 59 -2.25 -22.94 -10.49
C ARG A 59 -1.81 -23.10 -11.94
N GLN A 60 -0.55 -23.44 -12.14
CA GLN A 60 -0.03 -23.76 -13.46
C GLN A 60 -0.62 -25.12 -13.87
N PRO A 61 -1.44 -25.21 -14.93
CA PRO A 61 -1.88 -26.51 -15.41
C PRO A 61 -0.64 -27.28 -15.87
N LEU A 62 -0.45 -28.47 -15.30
CA LEU A 62 0.54 -29.44 -15.79
C LEU A 62 0.11 -29.82 -17.22
N SER A 63 0.93 -29.45 -18.20
CA SER A 63 0.77 -29.91 -19.58
C SER A 63 1.20 -31.36 -19.74
#